data_AF-A0A352YSS1-F1
#
_entry.id   AF-A0A352YSS1-F1
#
_cell.length_a   1.000
_cell.length_b   1.000
_cell.length_c   1.000
_cell.angle_alpha   90.00
_cell.angle_beta   90.00
_cell.angle_gamma   90.00
#
_symmetry.space_group_name_H-M   'P 1'
#
loop_
_entity.id
_entity.type
_entity.pdbx_description
1 polymer ?
#
loop_
_entity_poly.entity_id
_entity_poly.type
_entity_poly.pdbx_seq_one_letter_code
_entity_poly.pdbx_strand_id
1 'polypeptide(L)'
;MYKGLKSTGSSLFEQNFEYVNNNFAELKNHGSRHLSETWHKRSELIKVTGCDCTTLDYTLEELNLPYSFDFLKIDAQGAEYEILLGSENFLKDSCLGLHLELFNIPMYKGIKLLPEVTEYLDDFGFSLVKKMPFHGTFNSQNDCIFIKRTIPGNKTEIKQLILKIYSVNPSV
;
A
#
# COMPACT_ATOMS: atom_id res chain seq x y z
N MET A 1 12.25 4.10 -12.85
CA MET A 1 11.50 5.32 -13.21
C MET A 1 10.74 5.10 -14.50
N TYR A 2 9.46 5.43 -14.49
CA TYR A 2 8.52 5.28 -15.59
C TYR A 2 8.01 6.63 -16.06
N LYS A 3 7.56 6.68 -17.31
CA LYS A 3 6.77 7.81 -17.79
C LYS A 3 5.48 7.94 -16.97
N GLY A 4 4.80 9.05 -17.13
CA GLY A 4 3.52 9.34 -16.48
C GLY A 4 2.67 10.19 -17.40
N LEU A 5 1.45 10.53 -16.97
CA LEU A 5 0.54 11.32 -17.80
C LEU A 5 1.08 12.75 -18.03
N LYS A 6 1.58 13.39 -16.96
CA LYS A 6 2.16 14.74 -16.97
C LYS A 6 3.51 14.82 -16.23
N SER A 7 4.02 13.70 -15.76
CA SER A 7 5.22 13.60 -14.91
C SER A 7 5.90 12.24 -15.13
N THR A 8 6.80 11.85 -14.22
CA THR A 8 7.33 10.50 -14.10
C THR A 8 6.91 9.89 -12.77
N GLY A 9 6.93 8.56 -12.69
CA GLY A 9 6.73 7.81 -11.44
C GLY A 9 7.89 6.84 -11.19
N SER A 10 8.07 6.39 -9.96
CA SER A 10 9.12 5.44 -9.60
C SER A 10 8.56 4.33 -8.74
N SER A 11 8.78 3.09 -9.17
CA SER A 11 8.53 1.90 -8.37
C SER A 11 9.84 1.15 -8.17
N LEU A 12 9.94 0.43 -7.05
CA LEU A 12 11.01 -0.56 -6.82
C LEU A 12 10.82 -1.81 -7.71
N PHE A 13 9.62 -1.99 -8.27
CA PHE A 13 9.27 -3.13 -9.10
C PHE A 13 9.17 -2.78 -10.59
N GLU A 14 9.44 -3.79 -11.41
CA GLU A 14 9.21 -3.69 -12.84
C GLU A 14 7.72 -3.77 -13.18
N GLN A 15 7.23 -2.91 -14.06
CA GLN A 15 5.87 -3.06 -14.58
C GLN A 15 5.66 -4.41 -15.28
N ASN A 16 4.51 -5.01 -15.04
CA ASN A 16 4.15 -6.32 -15.57
C ASN A 16 3.45 -6.21 -16.93
N PHE A 17 4.21 -5.81 -17.95
CA PHE A 17 3.71 -5.69 -19.33
C PHE A 17 3.14 -6.99 -19.87
N GLU A 18 3.72 -8.14 -19.51
CA GLU A 18 3.22 -9.44 -19.93
C GLU A 18 1.80 -9.68 -19.44
N TYR A 19 1.57 -9.54 -18.12
CA TYR A 19 0.23 -9.67 -17.55
C TYR A 19 -0.76 -8.69 -18.18
N VAL A 20 -0.39 -7.42 -18.30
CA VAL A 20 -1.31 -6.42 -18.86
C VAL A 20 -1.63 -6.72 -20.33
N ASN A 21 -0.64 -7.08 -21.15
CA ASN A 21 -0.86 -7.39 -22.57
C ASN A 21 -1.75 -8.61 -22.75
N ASN A 22 -1.50 -9.68 -21.99
CA ASN A 22 -2.26 -10.92 -22.09
C ASN A 22 -3.72 -10.76 -21.66
N ASN A 23 -4.01 -9.80 -20.77
CA ASN A 23 -5.34 -9.56 -20.21
C ASN A 23 -5.98 -8.25 -20.70
N PHE A 24 -5.35 -7.53 -21.64
CA PHE A 24 -5.73 -6.15 -21.99
C PHE A 24 -7.18 -6.03 -22.49
N ALA A 25 -7.66 -7.03 -23.22
CA ALA A 25 -9.01 -7.04 -23.78
C ALA A 25 -10.11 -6.93 -22.70
N GLU A 26 -9.86 -7.53 -21.53
CA GLU A 26 -10.72 -7.45 -20.36
C GLU A 26 -10.41 -6.19 -19.55
N LEU A 27 -9.14 -6.01 -19.17
CA LEU A 27 -8.68 -4.93 -18.30
C LEU A 27 -9.11 -3.55 -18.79
N LYS A 28 -9.10 -3.30 -20.11
CA LYS A 28 -9.47 -2.00 -20.67
C LYS A 28 -10.92 -1.57 -20.39
N ASN A 29 -11.79 -2.52 -20.02
CA ASN A 29 -13.19 -2.25 -19.69
C ASN A 29 -13.37 -1.82 -18.22
N HIS A 30 -12.30 -1.81 -17.41
CA HIS A 30 -12.31 -1.40 -16.02
C HIS A 30 -11.68 -0.02 -15.84
N GLY A 31 -12.31 0.82 -15.02
CA GLY A 31 -11.84 2.16 -14.70
C GLY A 31 -11.92 3.14 -15.86
N SER A 32 -11.01 4.12 -15.86
CA SER A 32 -11.00 5.17 -16.88
C SER A 32 -10.49 4.65 -18.22
N ARG A 33 -11.36 4.69 -19.25
CA ARG A 33 -11.00 4.34 -20.64
C ARG A 33 -9.74 5.05 -21.12
N HIS A 34 -9.61 6.34 -20.84
CA HIS A 34 -8.43 7.12 -21.22
C HIS A 34 -7.15 6.59 -20.55
N LEU A 35 -7.21 6.27 -19.25
CA LEU A 35 -6.04 5.72 -18.55
C LEU A 35 -5.68 4.34 -19.10
N SER A 36 -6.67 3.51 -19.39
CA SER A 36 -6.49 2.18 -19.96
C SER A 36 -5.85 2.22 -21.35
N GLU A 37 -6.39 3.03 -22.27
CA GLU A 37 -5.87 3.15 -23.64
C GLU A 37 -4.47 3.79 -23.70
N THR A 38 -4.13 4.63 -22.73
CA THR A 38 -2.81 5.30 -22.68
C THR A 38 -1.78 4.58 -21.82
N TRP A 39 -2.13 3.43 -21.21
CA TRP A 39 -1.26 2.76 -20.24
C TRP A 39 0.11 2.43 -20.82
N HIS A 40 0.20 1.77 -21.97
CA HIS A 40 1.50 1.41 -22.60
C HIS A 40 2.40 2.62 -22.83
N LYS A 41 1.83 3.75 -23.25
CA LYS A 41 2.57 4.99 -23.47
C LYS A 41 3.02 5.62 -22.15
N ARG A 42 2.21 5.52 -21.10
CA ARG A 42 2.52 6.08 -19.77
C ARG A 42 3.39 5.15 -18.95
N SER A 43 3.48 3.87 -19.27
CA SER A 43 4.21 2.88 -18.48
C SER A 43 5.62 2.58 -19.02
N GLU A 44 6.04 3.32 -20.03
CA GLU A 44 7.37 3.23 -20.64
C GLU A 44 8.48 3.39 -19.59
N LEU A 45 9.40 2.41 -19.52
CA LEU A 45 10.58 2.47 -18.66
C LEU A 45 11.56 3.50 -19.20
N ILE A 46 11.85 4.54 -18.41
CA ILE A 46 12.75 5.62 -18.81
C ILE A 46 14.18 5.32 -18.32
N LYS A 47 14.32 4.90 -17.06
CA LYS A 47 15.61 4.69 -16.42
C LYS A 47 15.49 3.74 -15.22
N VAL A 48 16.48 2.88 -15.06
CA VAL A 48 16.74 2.11 -13.84
C VAL A 48 17.89 2.77 -13.09
N THR A 49 17.76 2.91 -11.78
CA THR A 49 18.81 3.42 -10.90
C THR A 49 18.82 2.58 -9.63
N GLY A 50 20.01 2.33 -9.09
CA GLY A 50 20.13 1.82 -7.73
C GLY A 50 19.75 2.91 -6.72
N CYS A 51 19.20 2.49 -5.59
CA CYS A 51 19.00 3.31 -4.41
C CYS A 51 19.27 2.41 -3.21
N ASP A 52 20.02 2.91 -2.24
CA ASP A 52 20.17 2.23 -0.96
C ASP A 52 18.84 2.30 -0.20
N CYS A 53 18.49 1.22 0.47
CA CYS A 53 17.26 1.09 1.24
C CYS A 53 17.60 0.51 2.61
N THR A 54 16.85 0.92 3.62
CA THR A 54 16.91 0.34 4.97
C THR A 54 15.48 -0.01 5.43
N THR A 55 15.37 -0.69 6.56
CA THR A 55 14.10 -1.10 7.15
C THR A 55 13.48 0.07 7.93
N LEU A 56 12.15 0.05 8.09
CA LEU A 56 11.46 1.03 8.94
C LEU A 56 11.90 0.86 10.39
N ASP A 57 12.05 -0.38 10.87
CA ASP A 57 12.49 -0.65 12.24
C ASP A 57 13.87 -0.04 12.53
N TYR A 58 14.86 -0.25 11.64
CA TYR A 58 16.18 0.37 11.77
C TYR A 58 16.09 1.90 11.74
N THR A 59 15.28 2.45 10.82
CA THR A 59 15.10 3.91 10.72
C THR A 59 14.55 4.49 12.03
N LEU A 60 13.56 3.83 12.65
CA LEU A 60 12.98 4.28 13.91
C LEU A 60 13.96 4.17 15.07
N GLU A 61 14.76 3.11 15.13
CA GLU A 61 15.84 2.94 16.10
C GLU A 61 16.90 4.03 15.96
N GLU A 62 17.38 4.28 14.73
CA GLU A 62 18.42 5.27 14.44
C GLU A 62 17.97 6.71 14.78
N LEU A 63 16.70 7.05 14.50
CA LEU A 63 16.15 8.37 14.83
C LEU A 63 16.06 8.62 16.34
N ASN A 64 15.95 7.55 17.16
CA ASN A 64 15.90 7.59 18.63
C ASN A 64 14.99 8.72 19.18
N LEU A 65 13.75 8.78 18.68
CA LEU A 65 12.82 9.85 19.01
C LEU A 65 12.25 9.67 20.43
N PRO A 66 11.93 10.76 21.16
CA PRO A 66 11.34 10.68 22.50
C PRO A 66 9.85 10.31 22.49
N TYR A 67 9.31 9.92 21.34
CA TYR A 67 7.91 9.55 21.14
C TYR A 67 7.80 8.40 20.14
N SER A 68 6.70 7.63 20.24
CA SER A 68 6.37 6.54 19.31
C SER A 68 5.28 6.98 18.31
N PHE A 69 5.14 6.24 17.23
CA PHE A 69 4.05 6.43 16.26
C PHE A 69 2.98 5.35 16.42
N ASP A 70 1.72 5.73 16.29
CA ASP A 70 0.58 4.81 16.40
C ASP A 70 -0.01 4.43 15.04
N PHE A 71 0.40 5.10 13.97
CA PHE A 71 -0.20 4.97 12.64
C PHE A 71 0.86 5.03 11.54
N LEU A 72 0.74 4.18 10.53
CA LEU A 72 1.63 4.16 9.37
C LEU A 72 0.82 4.22 8.07
N LYS A 73 1.19 5.18 7.20
CA LYS A 73 0.70 5.24 5.82
C LYS A 73 1.80 4.73 4.89
N ILE A 74 1.47 3.82 3.98
CA ILE A 74 2.35 3.39 2.89
C ILE A 74 1.64 3.58 1.55
N ASP A 75 2.33 4.23 0.64
CA ASP A 75 1.91 4.57 -0.72
C ASP A 75 3.19 4.57 -1.55
N ALA A 76 3.63 3.35 -1.90
CA ALA A 76 4.97 3.04 -2.40
C ALA A 76 4.94 2.30 -3.73
N GLN A 77 3.85 2.45 -4.48
CA GLN A 77 3.71 2.00 -5.87
C GLN A 77 4.03 0.49 -6.02
N GLY A 78 3.53 -0.33 -5.07
CA GLY A 78 3.64 -1.80 -5.08
C GLY A 78 4.62 -2.39 -4.06
N ALA A 79 5.40 -1.54 -3.36
CA ALA A 79 6.38 -1.97 -2.35
C ALA A 79 5.83 -2.03 -0.91
N GLU A 80 4.50 -1.98 -0.75
CA GLU A 80 3.86 -1.96 0.57
C GLU A 80 4.27 -3.18 1.41
N TYR A 81 4.33 -4.36 0.80
CA TYR A 81 4.68 -5.60 1.51
C TYR A 81 6.14 -5.63 1.98
N GLU A 82 7.08 -5.20 1.15
CA GLU A 82 8.51 -5.17 1.48
C GLU A 82 8.80 -4.19 2.62
N ILE A 83 8.09 -3.05 2.63
CA ILE A 83 8.17 -2.09 3.73
C ILE A 83 7.57 -2.70 5.00
N LEU A 84 6.47 -3.45 4.89
CA LEU A 84 5.86 -4.13 6.03
C LEU A 84 6.79 -5.20 6.64
N LEU A 85 7.52 -5.97 5.83
CA LEU A 85 8.56 -6.90 6.30
C LEU A 85 9.69 -6.19 7.06
N GLY A 86 10.01 -4.95 6.67
CA GLY A 86 10.98 -4.11 7.36
C GLY A 86 10.41 -3.35 8.58
N SER A 87 9.19 -3.65 9.01
CA SER A 87 8.49 -2.91 10.09
C SER A 87 7.93 -3.79 11.19
N GLU A 88 8.41 -5.04 11.32
CA GLU A 88 7.81 -6.01 12.23
C GLU A 88 7.80 -5.56 13.70
N ASN A 89 8.88 -4.94 14.18
CA ASN A 89 8.93 -4.44 15.57
C ASN A 89 7.92 -3.31 15.74
N PHE A 90 7.88 -2.37 14.80
CA PHE A 90 6.89 -1.30 14.79
C PHE A 90 5.45 -1.83 14.78
N LEU A 91 5.14 -2.84 13.95
CA LEU A 91 3.84 -3.48 13.86
C LEU A 91 3.45 -4.19 15.17
N LYS A 92 4.41 -4.86 15.81
CA LYS A 92 4.22 -5.59 17.09
C LYS A 92 4.01 -4.64 18.26
N ASP A 93 4.83 -3.61 18.38
CA ASP A 93 5.01 -2.89 19.64
C ASP A 93 4.21 -1.60 19.73
N SER A 94 4.08 -0.84 18.64
CA SER A 94 3.50 0.52 18.69
C SER A 94 2.39 0.80 17.68
N CYS A 95 2.39 0.14 16.52
CA CYS A 95 1.41 0.43 15.47
C CYS A 95 0.00 -0.03 15.88
N LEU A 96 -0.98 0.86 15.72
CA LEU A 96 -2.39 0.62 15.98
C LEU A 96 -3.24 0.64 14.71
N GLY A 97 -2.79 1.34 13.67
CA GLY A 97 -3.50 1.43 12.41
C GLY A 97 -2.59 1.66 11.20
N LEU A 98 -3.06 1.19 10.06
CA LEU A 98 -2.34 1.27 8.78
C LEU A 98 -3.27 1.86 7.72
N HIS A 99 -2.69 2.65 6.81
CA HIS A 99 -3.30 3.02 5.55
C HIS A 99 -2.39 2.60 4.40
N LEU A 100 -2.84 1.65 3.59
CA LEU A 100 -2.06 1.04 2.52
C LEU A 100 -2.77 1.21 1.17
N GLU A 101 -2.07 1.67 0.14
CA GLU A 101 -2.54 1.60 -1.25
C GLU A 101 -2.19 0.21 -1.82
N LEU A 102 -3.18 -0.71 -1.88
CA LEU A 102 -2.93 -2.11 -2.24
C LEU A 102 -3.50 -2.48 -3.61
N PHE A 103 -2.72 -3.25 -4.38
CA PHE A 103 -3.12 -3.76 -5.68
C PHE A 103 -4.01 -5.01 -5.56
N ASN A 104 -4.97 -5.14 -6.47
CA ASN A 104 -5.84 -6.31 -6.65
C ASN A 104 -5.43 -7.14 -7.87
N ILE A 105 -4.61 -6.57 -8.77
CA ILE A 105 -4.05 -7.24 -9.94
C ILE A 105 -2.55 -6.94 -10.03
N PRO A 106 -1.72 -7.86 -10.56
CA PRO A 106 -0.26 -7.75 -10.54
C PRO A 106 0.26 -6.75 -11.58
N MET A 107 0.05 -5.45 -11.33
CA MET A 107 0.52 -4.36 -12.20
C MET A 107 2.05 -4.26 -12.28
N TYR A 108 2.75 -4.76 -11.26
CA TYR A 108 4.20 -4.94 -11.27
C TYR A 108 4.54 -6.40 -11.01
N LYS A 109 5.71 -6.82 -11.50
CA LYS A 109 6.18 -8.20 -11.40
C LYS A 109 6.51 -8.53 -9.95
N GLY A 110 5.94 -9.62 -9.45
CA GLY A 110 6.26 -10.17 -8.13
C GLY A 110 5.64 -9.44 -6.93
N ILE A 111 4.77 -8.44 -7.15
CA ILE A 111 4.12 -7.73 -6.03
C ILE A 111 3.21 -8.67 -5.25
N LYS A 112 3.03 -8.37 -3.97
CA LYS A 112 1.95 -8.93 -3.16
C LYS A 112 0.66 -8.16 -3.39
N LEU A 113 -0.43 -8.90 -3.56
CA LEU A 113 -1.76 -8.33 -3.71
C LEU A 113 -2.46 -8.17 -2.37
N LEU A 114 -3.54 -7.40 -2.36
CA LEU A 114 -4.35 -7.12 -1.17
C LEU A 114 -4.65 -8.36 -0.32
N PRO A 115 -5.08 -9.52 -0.87
CA PRO A 115 -5.34 -10.71 -0.05
C PRO A 115 -4.09 -11.21 0.69
N GLU A 116 -2.93 -11.24 0.03
CA GLU A 116 -1.67 -11.72 0.61
C GLU A 116 -1.16 -10.77 1.70
N VAL A 117 -1.27 -9.45 1.46
CA VAL A 117 -0.91 -8.44 2.48
C VAL A 117 -1.88 -8.49 3.66
N THR A 118 -3.16 -8.74 3.41
CA THR A 118 -4.16 -8.88 4.47
C THR A 118 -3.89 -10.11 5.34
N GLU A 119 -3.53 -11.24 4.73
CA GLU A 119 -3.14 -12.46 5.45
C GLU A 119 -1.90 -12.21 6.30
N TYR A 120 -0.86 -11.60 5.74
CA TYR A 120 0.34 -11.24 6.50
C TYR A 120 0.03 -10.34 7.70
N LEU A 121 -0.81 -9.32 7.54
CA LEU A 121 -1.18 -8.41 8.62
C LEU A 121 -2.07 -9.07 9.70
N ASP A 122 -2.76 -10.14 9.35
CA ASP A 122 -3.56 -10.92 10.29
C ASP A 122 -2.69 -11.53 11.39
N ASP A 123 -1.49 -12.01 11.04
CA ASP A 123 -0.50 -12.56 11.97
C ASP A 123 -0.01 -11.53 13.01
N PHE A 124 -0.10 -10.23 12.68
CA PHE A 124 0.21 -9.11 13.59
C PHE A 124 -1.01 -8.59 14.35
N GLY A 125 -2.16 -9.24 14.19
CA GLY A 125 -3.40 -8.90 14.88
C GLY A 125 -4.17 -7.74 14.24
N PHE A 126 -3.89 -7.38 12.99
CA PHE A 126 -4.64 -6.34 12.28
C PHE A 126 -5.84 -6.93 11.54
N SER A 127 -6.93 -6.16 11.45
CA SER A 127 -8.07 -6.43 10.60
C SER A 127 -8.27 -5.32 9.58
N LEU A 128 -8.66 -5.68 8.35
CA LEU A 128 -9.11 -4.72 7.35
C LEU A 128 -10.47 -4.16 7.79
N VAL A 129 -10.52 -2.90 8.19
CA VAL A 129 -11.75 -2.25 8.68
C VAL A 129 -12.44 -1.42 7.61
N LYS A 130 -11.70 -1.01 6.57
CA LYS A 130 -12.26 -0.28 5.44
C LYS A 130 -11.43 -0.48 4.18
N LYS A 131 -12.11 -0.80 3.10
CA LYS A 131 -11.58 -0.78 1.73
C LYS A 131 -12.27 0.35 0.98
N MET A 132 -11.51 1.34 0.52
CA MET A 132 -12.04 2.45 -0.29
C MET A 132 -12.37 2.00 -1.72
N PRO A 133 -13.13 2.77 -2.51
CA PRO A 133 -13.41 2.44 -3.91
C PRO A 133 -12.15 2.23 -4.75
N PHE A 134 -12.30 1.54 -5.88
CA PHE A 134 -11.18 1.30 -6.79
C PHE A 134 -10.65 2.60 -7.40
N HIS A 135 -9.35 2.64 -7.61
CA HIS A 135 -8.64 3.68 -8.35
C HIS A 135 -7.46 3.07 -9.12
N GLY A 136 -6.63 3.94 -9.72
CA GLY A 136 -5.54 3.51 -10.59
C GLY A 136 -6.02 3.11 -11.99
N THR A 137 -5.06 2.79 -12.86
CA THR A 137 -5.39 2.26 -14.20
C THR A 137 -6.00 0.87 -14.05
N PHE A 138 -7.03 0.54 -14.84
CA PHE A 138 -7.77 -0.73 -14.76
C PHE A 138 -8.49 -0.98 -13.42
N ASN A 139 -8.75 0.05 -12.60
CA ASN A 139 -9.27 -0.13 -11.23
C ASN A 139 -8.37 -1.07 -10.40
N SER A 140 -7.07 -0.98 -10.61
CA SER A 140 -6.10 -1.97 -10.09
C SER A 140 -5.92 -1.94 -8.59
N GLN A 141 -6.23 -0.85 -7.90
CA GLN A 141 -5.85 -0.67 -6.49
C GLN A 141 -6.96 -0.05 -5.64
N ASN A 142 -6.81 -0.20 -4.32
CA ASN A 142 -7.65 0.42 -3.31
C ASN A 142 -6.80 0.92 -2.14
N ASP A 143 -7.13 2.10 -1.63
CA ASP A 143 -6.76 2.52 -0.29
C ASP A 143 -7.46 1.64 0.76
N CYS A 144 -6.68 1.06 1.66
CA CYS A 144 -7.13 0.10 2.67
C CYS A 144 -6.71 0.55 4.07
N ILE A 145 -7.67 0.56 5.00
CA ILE A 145 -7.45 0.89 6.41
C ILE A 145 -7.48 -0.38 7.23
N PHE A 146 -6.39 -0.64 7.94
CA PHE A 146 -6.28 -1.73 8.90
C PHE A 146 -6.17 -1.18 10.32
N ILE A 147 -6.75 -1.89 11.29
CA ILE A 147 -6.68 -1.54 12.71
C ILE A 147 -6.34 -2.79 13.51
N LYS A 148 -5.49 -2.63 14.53
CA LYS A 148 -5.15 -3.71 15.44
C LYS A 148 -6.38 -4.12 16.26
N ARG A 149 -6.69 -5.41 16.31
CA ARG A 149 -7.87 -5.98 16.98
C ARG A 149 -7.85 -5.70 18.49
N THR A 150 -6.68 -5.78 19.10
CA THR A 150 -6.48 -5.49 20.52
C THR A 150 -5.74 -4.18 20.68
N ILE A 151 -6.39 -3.22 21.34
CA ILE A 151 -5.84 -1.89 21.61
C ILE A 151 -5.58 -1.74 23.12
N PRO A 152 -4.38 -1.29 23.53
CA PRO A 152 -4.12 -0.94 24.92
C PRO A 152 -5.11 0.12 25.43
N GLY A 153 -5.58 -0.01 26.67
CA GLY A 153 -6.61 0.88 27.23
C GLY A 153 -6.27 2.37 27.12
N ASN A 154 -5.00 2.73 27.31
CA ASN A 154 -4.47 4.10 27.18
C ASN A 154 -4.41 4.62 25.73
N LYS A 155 -4.72 3.80 24.73
CA LYS A 155 -4.72 4.15 23.30
C LYS A 155 -6.12 4.15 22.67
N THR A 156 -7.18 3.99 23.47
CA THR A 156 -8.57 3.93 23.00
C THR A 156 -8.99 5.19 22.23
N GLU A 157 -8.61 6.38 22.71
CA GLU A 157 -8.91 7.65 22.05
C GLU A 157 -8.24 7.75 20.67
N ILE A 158 -7.04 7.18 20.52
CA ILE A 158 -6.33 7.15 19.24
C ILE A 158 -7.04 6.22 18.24
N LYS A 159 -7.49 5.03 18.66
CA LYS A 159 -8.35 4.18 17.82
C LYS A 159 -9.58 4.97 17.34
N GLN A 160 -10.28 5.63 18.25
CA GLN A 160 -11.47 6.42 17.92
C GLN A 160 -11.17 7.56 16.93
N LEU A 161 -10.03 8.25 17.11
CA LEU A 161 -9.59 9.29 16.20
C LEU A 161 -9.33 8.74 14.79
N ILE A 162 -8.62 7.61 14.67
CA ILE A 162 -8.35 6.97 13.38
C ILE A 162 -9.67 6.59 12.70
N LEU A 163 -10.58 5.91 13.40
CA LEU A 163 -11.88 5.51 12.86
C LEU A 163 -12.70 6.72 12.40
N LYS A 164 -12.65 7.83 13.15
CA LYS A 164 -13.33 9.08 12.78
C LYS A 164 -12.72 9.69 11.51
N ILE A 165 -11.39 9.83 11.45
CA ILE A 165 -10.68 10.41 10.29
C ILE A 165 -11.05 9.64 9.02
N TYR A 166 -11.03 8.32 9.09
CA TYR A 166 -11.32 7.47 7.94
C TYR A 166 -12.80 7.14 7.79
N SER A 167 -13.70 7.71 8.59
CA SER A 167 -15.14 7.45 8.54
C SER A 167 -15.47 5.94 8.52
N VAL A 168 -14.89 5.22 9.48
CA VAL A 168 -15.12 3.80 9.74
C VAL A 168 -16.14 3.71 10.88
N ASN A 169 -17.10 2.79 10.78
CA ASN A 169 -18.09 2.60 11.82
C ASN A 169 -17.39 2.17 13.14
N PRO A 170 -17.64 2.81 14.30
CA PRO A 170 -17.01 2.46 15.57
C PRO A 170 -17.28 1.04 16.07
N SER A 171 -18.29 0.35 15.53
CA SER A 171 -18.62 -1.03 15.89
C SER A 171 -17.66 -2.08 15.31
N VAL A 172 -16.57 -1.66 14.66
CA VAL A 172 -15.51 -2.52 14.08
C VAL A 172 -14.31 -2.69 15.02
#